data_AF-A0A1H9V4F0-F1
#
_entry.id   AF-A0A1H9V4F0-F1
#
_cell.length_a   1.000
_cell.length_b   1.000
_cell.length_c   1.000
_cell.angle_alpha   90.00
_cell.angle_beta   90.00
_cell.angle_gamma   90.00
#
_symmetry.space_group_name_H-M   'P 1'
#
loop_
_entity.id
_entity.type
_entity.pdbx_description
1 polymer ?
#
loop_
_entity_poly.entity_id
_entity_poly.type
_entity_poly.pdbx_seq_one_letter_code
_entity_poly.pdbx_strand_id
1 'polypeptide(L)' 'MGQARLGDDGGHYDDLPCRWCGALVTQDGRRRPRLYCGGWHRTKTYCHGAFMVIAGLF' A
#
# COMPACT_ATOMS: atom_id res chain seq x y z
N MET A 1 9.91 -9.35 2.46
CA MET A 1 8.55 -8.76 2.58
C MET A 1 8.40 -8.31 4.03
N GLY A 2 8.39 -7.00 4.29
CA GLY A 2 8.35 -6.46 5.64
C GLY A 2 7.00 -6.72 6.29
N GLN A 3 7.01 -7.51 7.36
CA GLN A 3 5.82 -7.93 8.08
C GLN A 3 5.23 -6.71 8.81
N ALA A 4 3.97 -6.40 8.51
CA ALA A 4 3.17 -5.42 9.25
C ALA A 4 3.18 -5.84 10.73
N ARG A 5 3.87 -5.08 11.59
CA ARG A 5 3.70 -5.22 13.03
C ARG A 5 2.40 -4.52 13.39
N LEU A 6 1.44 -5.29 13.88
CA LEU A 6 0.32 -4.74 14.64
C LEU A 6 0.98 -4.10 15.88
N GLY A 7 0.78 -2.81 16.08
CA GLY A 7 1.20 -2.14 17.31
C GLY A 7 0.61 -2.88 18.52
N ASP A 8 1.34 -2.85 19.64
CA ASP A 8 1.07 -3.55 20.90
C ASP A 8 -0.40 -3.50 21.36
N ASP A 9 -1.13 -2.44 20.96
CA ASP A 9 -2.52 -2.17 21.31
C ASP A 9 -3.56 -2.94 20.45
N GLY A 10 -3.12 -3.81 19.53
CA GLY A 10 -3.99 -4.67 18.73
C GLY A 10 -4.82 -3.97 17.63
N GLY A 11 -4.81 -2.63 17.59
CA GLY A 11 -5.69 -1.83 16.73
C GLY A 11 -5.00 -0.84 15.79
N HIS A 12 -3.69 -0.67 15.92
CA HIS A 12 -2.91 0.35 15.21
C HIS A 12 -1.82 -0.35 14.38
N TYR A 13 -1.63 0.09 13.13
CA TYR A 13 -0.52 -0.39 12.30
C TYR A 13 0.69 0.53 12.53
N ASP A 14 1.88 -0.04 12.69
CA ASP A 14 3.14 0.71 12.61
C ASP A 14 3.44 1.13 11.17
N ASP A 15 4.50 1.90 10.93
CA ASP A 15 4.93 2.32 9.59
C ASP A 15 4.99 1.14 8.59
N LEU A 16 4.20 1.24 7.52
CA LEU A 16 4.08 0.19 6.49
C LEU A 16 4.79 0.59 5.21
N PRO A 17 5.52 -0.32 4.54
CA PRO A 17 6.09 -0.02 3.24
C PRO A 17 4.99 0.19 2.20
N CYS A 18 5.12 1.26 1.41
CA CYS A 18 4.24 1.54 0.29
C CYS A 18 4.28 0.38 -0.70
N ARG A 19 3.12 -0.14 -1.09
CA ARG A 19 3.01 -1.29 -1.99
C ARG A 19 3.61 -1.04 -3.39
N TRP A 20 3.79 0.22 -3.79
CA TRP A 20 4.31 0.60 -5.10
C TRP A 20 5.81 0.93 -5.09
N CYS A 21 6.25 1.88 -4.24
CA CYS A 21 7.65 2.33 -4.19
C CYS A 21 8.47 1.74 -3.03
N GLY A 22 7.85 1.00 -2.11
CA GLY A 22 8.51 0.48 -0.90
C GLY A 22 8.83 1.52 0.18
N ALA A 23 8.56 2.81 -0.07
CA ALA A 23 8.79 3.86 0.92
C ALA A 23 7.96 3.63 2.20
N LEU A 24 8.56 3.78 3.38
CA LEU A 24 7.86 3.66 4.66
C LEU A 24 6.78 4.75 4.76
N VAL A 25 5.54 4.33 5.01
CA VAL A 25 4.37 5.18 5.13
C VAL A 25 3.92 5.17 6.58
N THR A 26 3.93 6.35 7.19
CA THR A 26 3.39 6.50 8.54
C THR A 26 1.90 6.21 8.54
N GLN A 27 1.50 5.41 9.51
CA GLN A 27 0.12 4.98 9.64
C GLN A 27 -0.65 5.87 10.61
N ASP A 28 0.01 6.73 11.37
CA ASP A 28 -0.55 7.70 12.32
C ASP A 28 -1.62 7.08 13.24
N GLY A 29 -1.44 5.81 13.64
CA GLY A 29 -2.43 5.10 14.44
C GLY A 29 -3.78 4.88 13.74
N ARG A 30 -3.84 4.87 12.41
CA ARG A 30 -5.07 4.56 11.71
C ARG A 30 -5.45 3.09 11.90
N ARG A 31 -6.71 2.86 12.23
CA ARG A 31 -7.33 1.50 12.17
C ARG A 31 -7.26 0.86 10.78
N ARG A 32 -7.19 1.66 9.71
CA ARG A 32 -7.07 1.18 8.33
C ARG A 32 -5.69 1.51 7.77
N PRO A 33 -4.91 0.50 7.33
CA PRO A 33 -3.57 0.72 6.85
C PRO A 33 -3.56 1.49 5.54
N ARG A 34 -2.74 2.53 5.48
CA ARG A 34 -2.40 3.31 4.30
C ARG A 34 -1.34 2.54 3.51
N LEU A 35 -1.77 1.94 2.41
CA LEU A 35 -0.93 1.11 1.54
C LEU A 35 -0.05 1.90 0.55
N TYR A 36 -0.31 3.20 0.41
CA TYR A 36 0.35 4.06 -0.58
C TYR A 36 0.77 5.38 0.03
N CYS A 37 1.98 5.84 -0.27
CA CYS A 37 2.49 7.13 0.19
C CYS A 37 1.72 8.32 -0.40
N GLY A 38 0.97 8.12 -1.50
CA GLY A 38 0.15 9.16 -2.12
C GLY A 38 -0.86 8.63 -3.13
N GLY A 39 -1.76 9.51 -3.58
CA GLY A 39 -2.79 9.20 -4.59
C GLY A 39 -2.20 8.81 -5.95
N TRP A 40 -1.08 9.40 -6.34
CA TRP A 40 -0.39 9.10 -7.59
C TRP A 40 0.04 7.63 -7.72
N HIS A 41 0.64 7.06 -6.66
CA HIS A 41 1.06 5.66 -6.65
C HIS A 41 -0.12 4.68 -6.61
N ARG A 42 -1.23 5.10 -5.98
CA ARG A 42 -2.49 4.36 -6.06
C ARG A 42 -2.98 4.29 -7.51
N THR A 43 -3.01 5.43 -8.21
CA THR A 43 -3.41 5.49 -9.63
C THR A 43 -2.50 4.64 -10.51
N LYS A 44 -1.18 4.73 -10.35
CA LYS A 44 -0.23 3.89 -11.11
C LYS A 44 -0.48 2.39 -10.90
N THR A 45 -0.79 1.97 -9.68
CA THR A 45 -1.09 0.56 -9.38
C THR A 45 -2.36 0.11 -10.10
N TYR A 46 -3.41 0.94 -10.11
CA TYR A 46 -4.63 0.65 -10.87
C TYR A 46 -4.38 0.63 -12.38
N CYS A 47 -3.67 1.62 -12.92
CA CYS A 47 -3.34 1.68 -14.34
C CYS A 47 -2.48 0.50 -14.78
N HIS A 48 -1.51 0.07 -13.96
CA HIS A 48 -0.70 -1.12 -14.24
C HIS A 48 -1.55 -2.39 -14.24
N GLY A 49 -2.47 -2.54 -13.28
CA GLY A 49 -3.41 -3.66 -13.26
C GLY A 49 -4.32 -3.68 -14.48
N ALA A 50 -4.92 -2.54 -14.82
CA ALA A 50 -5.75 -2.40 -16.02
C ALA A 50 -4.95 -2.68 -17.30
N PHE A 51 -3.71 -2.19 -17.39
CA PHE A 51 -2.84 -2.47 -18.52
C PHE A 51 -2.51 -3.95 -18.65
N MET A 52 -2.19 -4.64 -17.55
CA MET A 52 -1.94 -6.09 -17.56
C MET A 52 -3.19 -6.88 -17.99
N VAL A 53 -4.38 -6.48 -17.55
CA VAL A 53 -5.64 -7.11 -17.97
C VAL A 53 -5.87 -6.90 -19.47
N ILE A 54 -5.70 -5.67 -19.96
CA ILE A 54 -5.87 -5.35 -21.38
C ILE A 54 -4.82 -6.07 -22.22
N ALA A 55 -3.54 -6.01 -21.83
CA ALA A 55 -2.45 -6.66 -22.52
C ALA A 55 -2.55 -8.20 -22.53
N GLY A 56 -3.22 -8.80 -21.53
CA GLY A 56 -3.51 -10.23 -21.52
C GLY A 56 -4.75 -10.63 -22.34
N LEU A 57 -5.55 -9.66 -22.79
CA LEU A 57 -6.70 -9.88 -23.68
C LEU A 57 -6.34 -9.82 -25.17
N PHE A 58 -5.14 -9.32 -25.51
CA PHE A 58 -4.59 -9.26 -26.87
C PHE A 58 -3.37 -10.17 -27.00
#